data_AF-A0A2S0M9C4-F1
#
_entry.id   AF-A0A2S0M9C4-F1
#
_cell.length_a   1.000
_cell.length_b   1.000
_cell.length_c   1.000
_cell.angle_alpha   90.00
_cell.angle_beta   90.00
_cell.angle_gamma   90.00
#
_symmetry.space_group_name_H-M   'P 1'
#
loop_
_entity.id
_entity.type
_entity.pdbx_description
1 polymer ?
#
loop_
_entity_poly.entity_id
_entity_poly.type
_entity_poly.pdbx_seq_one_letter_code
_entity_poly.pdbx_strand_id
1 'polypeptide(L)'
;MEEIKPAIKQQRLSAMNLFAIAQRKIDEATRRGAASVQIILPTGYDDEAVEDLKCYLSTLEYYVKWYHGTDCLEISWKHDDVMKARNEQ
;
A
#
# COMPACT_ATOMS: atom_id res chain seq x y z
N MET A 1 5.67 19.54 -31.24
CA MET A 1 5.65 18.13 -30.79
C MET A 1 6.41 18.13 -29.49
N GLU A 2 5.72 18.27 -28.36
CA GLU A 2 6.35 18.40 -27.05
C GLU A 2 6.85 17.02 -26.58
N GLU A 3 8.17 16.88 -26.46
CA GLU A 3 8.83 15.69 -25.96
C GLU A 3 8.54 15.53 -24.46
N ILE A 4 7.53 14.72 -24.15
CA ILE A 4 7.19 14.37 -22.78
C ILE A 4 8.32 13.50 -22.22
N LYS A 5 9.11 14.08 -21.30
CA LYS A 5 10.20 13.45 -20.55
C LYS A 5 9.78 12.05 -20.04
N PRO A 6 10.52 10.97 -20.37
CA PRO A 6 10.17 9.60 -19.97
C PRO A 6 10.20 9.36 -18.45
N ALA A 7 10.88 10.22 -17.67
CA ALA A 7 11.00 10.09 -16.22
C ALA A 7 9.65 10.19 -15.48
N ILE A 8 8.74 11.07 -15.92
CA ILE A 8 7.44 11.27 -15.25
C ILE A 8 6.52 10.05 -15.45
N LYS A 9 6.68 9.36 -16.59
CA LYS A 9 5.90 8.15 -16.90
C LYS A 9 6.34 6.95 -16.08
N GLN A 10 7.64 6.83 -15.79
CA GLN A 10 8.15 5.82 -14.85
C GLN A 10 7.66 6.08 -13.43
N GLN A 11 7.65 7.33 -12.95
CA GLN A 11 7.19 7.68 -11.60
C GLN A 11 5.70 7.36 -11.37
N ARG A 12 4.84 7.60 -12.39
CA ARG A 12 3.41 7.21 -12.31
C ARG A 12 3.17 5.71 -12.32
N LEU A 13 4.00 4.95 -13.06
CA LEU A 13 3.94 3.47 -13.02
C LEU A 13 4.40 2.94 -11.65
N SER A 14 5.33 3.62 -10.97
CA SER A 14 5.77 3.25 -9.62
C SER A 14 4.63 3.39 -8.60
N ALA A 15 3.90 4.51 -8.58
CA ALA A 15 2.81 4.75 -7.63
C ALA A 15 1.61 3.82 -7.82
N MET A 16 1.17 3.56 -9.07
CA MET A 16 0.13 2.55 -9.35
C MET A 16 0.55 1.14 -8.90
N ASN A 17 1.85 0.85 -8.86
CA ASN A 17 2.35 -0.43 -8.36
C ASN A 17 2.25 -0.54 -6.84
N LEU A 18 2.35 0.56 -6.08
CA LEU A 18 2.39 0.49 -4.63
C LEU A 18 1.08 -0.01 -4.01
N PHE A 19 -0.05 0.53 -4.47
CA PHE A 19 -1.39 0.05 -4.07
C PHE A 19 -1.59 -1.42 -4.43
N ALA A 20 -1.20 -1.83 -5.64
CA ALA A 20 -1.32 -3.21 -6.08
C ALA A 20 -0.42 -4.17 -5.29
N ILE A 21 0.81 -3.75 -4.97
CA ILE A 21 1.76 -4.51 -4.13
C ILE A 21 1.18 -4.64 -2.72
N ALA A 22 0.68 -3.53 -2.14
CA ALA A 22 0.08 -3.54 -0.82
C ALA A 22 -1.13 -4.48 -0.75
N GLN A 23 -2.06 -4.36 -1.68
CA GLN A 23 -3.24 -5.21 -1.73
C GLN A 23 -2.89 -6.69 -1.90
N ARG A 24 -1.92 -7.01 -2.77
CA ARG A 24 -1.46 -8.39 -2.96
C ARG A 24 -0.83 -8.95 -1.69
N LYS A 25 -0.01 -8.17 -1.00
CA LYS A 25 0.64 -8.55 0.26
C LYS A 25 -0.36 -8.76 1.39
N ILE A 26 -1.36 -7.89 1.48
CA ILE A 26 -2.48 -8.04 2.42
C ILE A 26 -3.25 -9.32 2.13
N ASP A 27 -3.60 -9.60 0.88
CA ASP A 27 -4.35 -10.80 0.49
C ASP A 27 -3.56 -12.08 0.78
N GLU A 28 -2.26 -12.11 0.48
CA GLU A 28 -1.38 -13.24 0.80
C GLU A 28 -1.26 -13.45 2.32
N ALA A 29 -1.09 -12.38 3.10
CA ALA A 29 -1.02 -12.44 4.55
C ALA A 29 -2.37 -12.91 5.16
N THR A 30 -3.48 -12.38 4.65
CA THR A 30 -4.84 -12.78 5.05
C THR A 30 -5.09 -14.26 4.75
N ARG A 31 -4.72 -14.75 3.55
CA ARG A 31 -4.82 -16.18 3.21
C ARG A 31 -3.99 -17.08 4.11
N ARG A 32 -2.92 -16.56 4.71
CA ARG A 32 -2.07 -17.27 5.68
C ARG A 32 -2.56 -17.12 7.12
N GLY A 33 -3.67 -16.41 7.36
CA GLY A 33 -4.20 -16.13 8.70
C GLY A 33 -3.40 -15.09 9.48
N ALA A 34 -2.59 -14.27 8.81
CA ALA A 34 -1.89 -13.15 9.42
C ALA A 34 -2.80 -11.91 9.49
N ALA A 35 -2.63 -11.13 10.55
CA ALA A 35 -3.34 -9.87 10.79
C ALA A 35 -2.49 -8.63 10.43
N SER A 36 -1.30 -8.86 9.85
CA SER A 36 -0.37 -7.79 9.48
C SER A 36 0.60 -8.23 8.39
N VAL A 37 1.07 -7.28 7.61
CA VAL A 37 2.13 -7.45 6.61
C VAL A 37 3.07 -6.26 6.62
N GLN A 38 4.36 -6.54 6.42
CA GLN A 38 5.39 -5.52 6.25
C GLN A 38 5.80 -5.48 4.77
N ILE A 39 5.89 -4.27 4.23
CA ILE A 39 6.24 -3.97 2.86
C ILE A 39 7.48 -3.10 2.90
N ILE A 40 8.58 -3.63 2.40
CA ILE A 40 9.78 -2.85 2.18
C ILE A 40 9.57 -2.09 0.87
N LEU A 41 9.52 -0.76 0.96
CA LEU A 41 9.40 0.10 -0.20
C LEU A 41 10.73 0.10 -0.97
N PRO A 42 10.71 -0.16 -2.28
CA PRO A 42 11.87 0.10 -3.13
C PRO A 42 12.32 1.56 -2.99
N THR A 43 13.62 1.81 -3.04
CA THR A 43 14.18 3.17 -3.02
C THR A 43 13.61 3.98 -4.19
N GLY A 44 12.95 5.10 -3.91
CA GLY A 44 12.35 5.98 -4.94
C GLY A 44 10.83 6.15 -4.90
N TYR A 45 10.16 5.73 -3.81
CA TYR A 45 8.81 6.20 -3.52
C TYR A 45 8.87 7.52 -2.75
N ASP A 46 8.20 8.54 -3.26
CA ASP A 46 8.06 9.83 -2.60
C ASP A 46 7.12 9.72 -1.39
N ASP A 47 7.37 10.49 -0.32
CA ASP A 47 6.52 10.54 0.89
C ASP A 47 5.03 10.71 0.56
N GLU A 48 4.72 11.49 -0.47
CA GLU A 48 3.36 11.73 -0.96
C GLU A 48 2.65 10.43 -1.39
N ALA A 49 3.34 9.54 -2.11
CA ALA A 49 2.75 8.27 -2.54
C ALA A 49 2.49 7.32 -1.37
N VAL A 50 3.32 7.38 -0.33
CA VAL A 50 3.15 6.61 0.91
C VAL A 50 1.97 7.16 1.71
N GLU A 51 1.83 8.48 1.76
CA GLU A 51 0.73 9.15 2.44
C GLU A 51 -0.62 8.89 1.74
N ASP A 52 -0.65 8.89 0.41
CA ASP A 52 -1.82 8.52 -0.39
C ASP A 52 -2.26 7.06 -0.11
N LEU A 53 -1.30 6.13 -0.08
CA LEU A 53 -1.56 4.73 0.30
C LEU A 53 -2.12 4.62 1.72
N LYS A 54 -1.53 5.35 2.67
CA LYS A 54 -1.98 5.37 4.06
C LYS A 54 -3.41 5.89 4.19
N CYS A 55 -3.76 6.95 3.46
CA CYS A 55 -5.10 7.51 3.43
C CYS A 55 -6.13 6.51 2.88
N TYR A 56 -5.80 5.87 1.74
CA TYR A 56 -6.64 4.84 1.14
C TYR A 56 -6.88 3.65 2.07
N LEU A 57 -5.82 3.10 2.65
CA LEU A 57 -5.89 1.97 3.57
C LEU A 57 -6.64 2.31 4.86
N SER A 58 -6.47 3.53 5.37
CA SER A 58 -7.22 4.01 6.53
C SER A 58 -8.73 4.11 6.26
N THR A 59 -9.13 4.40 5.02
CA THR A 59 -10.56 4.40 4.61
C THR A 59 -11.16 3.00 4.65
N LEU A 60 -10.33 1.98 4.39
CA LEU A 60 -10.68 0.57 4.45
C LEU A 60 -10.45 -0.05 5.84
N GLU A 61 -10.30 0.78 6.88
CA GLU A 61 -10.07 0.36 8.27
C GLU A 61 -8.77 -0.43 8.53
N TYR A 62 -7.80 -0.32 7.62
CA TYR A 62 -6.46 -0.83 7.86
C TYR A 62 -5.64 0.17 8.68
N TYR A 63 -4.86 -0.35 9.62
CA TYR A 63 -3.89 0.41 10.38
C TYR A 63 -2.53 0.37 9.68
N VAL A 64 -2.03 1.54 9.28
CA VAL A 64 -0.77 1.68 8.55
C VAL A 64 0.25 2.44 9.38
N LYS A 65 1.43 1.86 9.53
CA LYS A 65 2.58 2.43 10.23
C LYS A 65 3.77 2.49 9.29
N TRP A 66 4.31 3.68 9.08
CA TRP A 66 5.49 3.88 8.25
C TRP A 66 6.74 4.07 9.12
N TYR A 67 7.78 3.31 8.81
CA TYR A 67 9.10 3.37 9.43
C TYR A 67 10.06 4.09 8.47
N HIS A 68 10.15 5.41 8.58
CA HIS A 68 11.01 6.26 7.73
C HIS A 68 12.49 5.86 7.74
N GLY A 69 12.98 5.24 8.82
CA GLY A 69 14.39 4.83 8.94
C GLY A 69 14.76 3.57 8.18
N THR A 70 13.78 2.80 7.67
CA THR A 70 14.01 1.52 6.97
C THR A 70 13.19 1.40 5.70
N ASP A 71 12.56 2.50 5.24
CA ASP A 71 11.64 2.52 4.11
C ASP A 71 10.59 1.41 4.19
N CYS A 72 10.18 1.05 5.41
CA CYS A 72 9.30 -0.08 5.67
C CYS A 72 7.91 0.41 6.06
N LEU A 73 6.89 -0.11 5.40
CA LEU A 73 5.50 0.17 5.67
C LEU A 73 4.83 -1.08 6.24
N GLU A 74 4.32 -0.97 7.44
CA GLU A 74 3.57 -2.03 8.12
C GLU A 74 2.08 -1.73 8.01
N ILE A 75 1.34 -2.70 7.48
CA ILE A 75 -0.11 -2.64 7.35
C ILE A 75 -0.64 -3.74 8.25
N SER A 76 -1.57 -3.41 9.12
CA SER A 76 -2.22 -4.34 10.03
C SER A 76 -3.72 -4.13 10.00
N TRP A 77 -4.47 -5.18 10.22
CA TRP A 77 -5.92 -5.18 10.19
C TRP A 77 -6.46 -6.17 11.20
N LYS A 78 -7.67 -5.89 11.69
CA LYS A 78 -8.42 -6.91 12.42
C LYS A 78 -9.08 -7.80 11.38
N HIS A 79 -8.82 -9.10 11.48
CA HIS A 79 -9.42 -10.11 10.59
C HIS A 79 -10.96 -10.01 10.57
N ASP A 80 -11.57 -9.63 11.70
CA ASP A 80 -13.02 -9.41 11.85
C ASP A 80 -13.56 -8.23 11.04
N ASP A 81 -12.82 -7.10 10.99
CA ASP A 81 -13.29 -5.87 10.33
C ASP A 81 -13.16 -5.97 8.79
N VAL A 82 -12.10 -6.63 8.28
CA VAL A 82 -11.94 -6.84 6.82
C VAL A 82 -12.97 -7.81 6.25
N MET A 83 -13.35 -8.84 7.01
CA MET A 83 -14.42 -9.76 6.60
C MET A 83 -15.81 -9.11 6.64
N LYS A 84 -16.05 -8.16 7.58
CA LYS A 84 -17.30 -7.39 7.60
C LYS A 84 -17.43 -6.47 6.39
N ALA A 85 -16.38 -5.70 6.06
CA ALA A 85 -16.40 -4.80 4.90
C ALA A 85 -16.64 -5.53 3.56
N ARG A 86 -16.25 -6.82 3.47
CA ARG A 86 -16.45 -7.67 2.28
C ARG A 86 -17.83 -8.35 2.24
N ASN A 87 -18.53 -8.44 3.36
CA ASN A 87 -19.87 -9.04 3.45
C ASN A 87 -21.01 -8.02 3.31
N GLU A 88 -20.71 -6.72 3.27
CA GLU A 88 -21.69 -5.64 3.07
C GLU A 88 -21.75 -5.12 1.61
N GLN A 89 -21.20 -5.84 0.63
CA GLN A 89 -21.41 -5.63 -0.81
C GLN A 89 -22.28 -6.74 -1.42
#